data_AF-A0A7C2XQL5-F1
#
_entry.id   AF-A0A7C2XQL5-F1
#
_cell.length_a   1.000
_cell.length_b   1.000
_cell.length_c   1.000
_cell.angle_alpha   90.00
_cell.angle_beta   90.00
_cell.angle_gamma   90.00
#
_symmetry.space_group_name_H-M   'P 1'
#
loop_
_entity.id
_entity.type
_entity.pdbx_description
1 polymer ?
#
loop_
_entity_poly.entity_id
_entity_poly.type
_entity_poly.pdbx_seq_one_letter_code
_entity_poly.pdbx_strand_id
1 'polypeptide(L)'
;MTTFKRRSLTVSMIAICAALYTASIATTSLIPTPWGVGQFRWGVIFPALFALLGGPWVAGIGAAIGTWLGSYILMFYGLSNPILSLFAGVPANFIGFFLFGYLIQKYKNWGSLIWIALLTLFIGNFIAAFNTVLFYTYFVNPALSKFAFFIQSNEWSIRLLTVIGLMLFWLLTMFPIVAFGLPPLIRAISPIIKIYQIEIPLSIERPKITLTKSVITGFMILLIAFLIYYTPLSSVLKIVLRLGALEQANLLYLALFTAGALFVAPYVVSKRIHKTS
;
A
#
# COMPACT_ATOMS: atom_id res chain seq x y z
N MET A 1 27.02 18.64 8.54
CA MET A 1 25.71 19.32 8.58
C MET A 1 25.30 19.49 10.05
N THR A 2 25.04 20.71 10.52
CA THR A 2 24.66 20.98 11.93
C THR A 2 23.38 20.23 12.34
N THR A 3 23.24 19.83 13.60
CA THR A 3 22.07 19.09 14.13
C THR A 3 20.73 19.77 13.83
N PHE A 4 20.68 21.10 13.90
CA PHE A 4 19.48 21.90 13.57
C PHE A 4 19.06 21.79 12.09
N LYS A 5 20.02 21.89 11.16
CA LYS A 5 19.79 21.69 9.71
C LYS A 5 19.27 20.28 9.41
N ARG A 6 19.75 19.25 10.12
CA ARG A 6 19.23 17.88 9.97
C ARG A 6 17.78 17.75 10.44
N ARG A 7 17.42 18.30 11.60
CA ARG A 7 16.05 18.25 12.12
C ARG A 7 15.06 19.01 11.23
N SER A 8 15.44 20.20 10.77
CA SER A 8 14.60 21.00 9.87
C SER A 8 14.31 20.26 8.56
N LEU A 9 15.33 19.62 7.97
CA LEU A 9 15.15 18.79 6.78
C LEU A 9 14.20 17.61 7.03
N THR A 10 14.37 16.89 8.14
CA THR A 10 13.50 15.77 8.52
C THR A 10 12.04 16.22 8.63
N VAL A 11 11.78 17.35 9.29
CA VAL A 11 10.42 17.90 9.43
C VAL A 11 9.85 18.29 8.07
N SER A 12 10.62 18.96 7.22
CA SER A 12 10.17 19.30 5.85
C SER A 12 9.84 18.06 5.02
N MET A 13 10.67 17.01 5.09
CA MET A 13 10.42 15.76 4.39
C MET A 13 9.15 15.06 4.90
N ILE A 14 8.91 15.05 6.22
CA ILE A 14 7.67 14.52 6.81
C ILE A 14 6.46 15.30 6.28
N ALA A 15 6.53 16.64 6.29
CA ALA A 15 5.42 17.49 5.83
C ALA A 15 5.11 17.27 4.35
N ILE A 16 6.12 17.21 3.48
CA ILE A 16 5.93 16.97 2.04
C ILE A 16 5.39 15.55 1.80
N CYS A 17 5.93 14.55 2.49
CA CYS A 17 5.43 13.17 2.43
C CYS A 17 3.94 13.10 2.80
N ALA A 18 3.56 13.73 3.92
CA ALA A 18 2.18 13.77 4.39
C ALA A 18 1.26 14.50 3.41
N ALA A 19 1.70 15.63 2.85
CA ALA A 19 0.91 16.41 1.90
C ALA A 19 0.65 15.64 0.60
N LEU A 20 1.70 15.06 0.00
CA LEU A 20 1.56 14.24 -1.21
C LEU A 20 0.70 13.00 -0.97
N TYR A 21 0.89 12.34 0.18
CA TYR A 21 0.08 11.18 0.51
C TYR A 21 -1.39 11.56 0.73
N THR A 22 -1.66 12.66 1.43
CA THR A 22 -3.01 13.21 1.60
C THR A 22 -3.68 13.50 0.25
N ALA A 23 -3.00 14.22 -0.64
CA ALA A 23 -3.52 14.53 -1.97
C ALA A 23 -3.83 13.27 -2.77
N SER A 24 -2.93 12.28 -2.74
CA SER A 24 -3.13 11.02 -3.46
C SER A 24 -4.25 10.15 -2.91
N ILE A 25 -4.54 10.23 -1.60
CA ILE A 25 -5.70 9.58 -0.97
C ILE A 25 -6.99 10.23 -1.48
N ALA A 26 -7.01 11.56 -1.61
CA ALA A 26 -8.17 12.27 -2.14
C ALA A 26 -8.49 11.84 -3.58
N THR A 27 -7.48 11.66 -4.45
CA THR A 27 -7.71 11.28 -5.86
C THR A 27 -8.24 9.86 -6.05
N THR A 28 -7.99 8.92 -5.12
CA THR A 28 -8.49 7.53 -5.22
C THR A 28 -9.63 7.20 -4.28
N SER A 29 -10.12 8.20 -3.55
CA SER A 29 -11.27 8.06 -2.65
C SER A 29 -12.58 7.68 -3.33
N LEU A 30 -12.64 7.77 -4.67
CA LEU A 30 -13.79 7.37 -5.48
C LEU A 30 -13.83 5.87 -5.79
N ILE A 31 -12.77 5.13 -5.44
CA ILE A 31 -12.66 3.70 -5.71
C ILE A 31 -12.70 2.96 -4.36
N PRO A 32 -13.91 2.63 -3.85
CA PRO A 32 -14.06 1.94 -2.57
C PRO A 32 -13.51 0.53 -2.60
N THR A 33 -13.19 0.02 -1.42
CA THR A 33 -13.03 -1.43 -1.29
C THR A 33 -14.36 -2.12 -1.64
N PRO A 34 -14.30 -3.42 -1.97
CA PRO A 34 -15.49 -4.24 -2.22
C PRO A 34 -16.52 -4.23 -1.09
N TRP A 35 -16.07 -3.98 0.13
CA TRP A 35 -16.90 -3.93 1.33
C TRP A 35 -17.42 -2.52 1.65
N GLY A 36 -17.17 -1.53 0.78
CA GLY A 36 -17.61 -0.15 0.98
C GLY A 36 -16.91 0.58 2.13
N VAL A 37 -15.85 0.00 2.70
CA VAL A 37 -15.08 0.58 3.81
C VAL A 37 -13.61 0.63 3.45
N GLY A 38 -13.06 1.84 3.48
CA GLY A 38 -11.73 2.13 2.96
C GLY A 38 -11.73 2.25 1.44
N GLN A 39 -10.57 2.59 0.90
CA GLN A 39 -10.42 3.00 -0.49
C GLN A 39 -9.20 2.33 -1.13
N PHE A 40 -9.15 2.32 -2.45
CA PHE A 40 -7.93 2.04 -3.21
C PHE A 40 -6.87 3.10 -2.87
N ARG A 41 -5.62 2.68 -2.65
CA ARG A 41 -4.54 3.57 -2.17
C ARG A 41 -3.30 3.39 -3.02
N TRP A 42 -3.30 3.94 -4.22
CA TRP A 42 -2.08 4.03 -5.03
C TRP A 42 -1.03 4.99 -4.45
N GLY A 43 -1.47 5.95 -3.61
CA GLY A 43 -0.65 6.97 -2.97
C GLY A 43 0.47 6.46 -2.08
N VAL A 44 0.43 5.17 -1.70
CA VAL A 44 1.46 4.46 -0.95
C VAL A 44 2.86 4.57 -1.56
N ILE A 45 2.95 4.90 -2.85
CA ILE A 45 4.21 5.17 -3.53
C ILE A 45 4.96 6.37 -2.92
N PHE A 46 4.27 7.39 -2.41
CA PHE A 46 4.92 8.58 -1.85
C PHE A 46 5.61 8.27 -0.51
N PRO A 47 4.97 7.66 0.50
CA PRO A 47 5.70 7.21 1.67
C PRO A 47 6.84 6.22 1.36
N ALA A 48 6.67 5.32 0.40
CA ALA A 48 7.75 4.43 -0.05
C ALA A 48 8.93 5.19 -0.67
N LEU A 49 8.67 6.27 -1.42
CA LEU A 49 9.70 7.17 -1.92
C LEU A 49 10.43 7.89 -0.77
N PHE A 50 9.68 8.44 0.18
CA PHE A 50 10.26 9.16 1.32
C PHE A 50 10.99 8.25 2.31
N ALA A 51 10.71 6.95 2.33
CA ALA A 51 11.50 5.95 3.03
C ALA A 51 12.94 5.85 2.48
N LEU A 52 13.10 5.99 1.17
CA LEU A 52 14.40 5.99 0.51
C LEU A 52 15.13 7.32 0.69
N LEU A 53 14.39 8.43 0.61
CA LEU A 53 14.97 9.78 0.71
C LEU A 53 15.32 10.19 2.14
N GLY A 54 14.50 9.79 3.11
CA GLY A 54 14.49 10.45 4.42
C GLY A 54 14.56 9.53 5.63
N GLY A 55 14.31 8.22 5.52
CA GLY A 55 14.31 7.37 6.72
C GLY A 55 13.06 6.54 6.96
N PRO A 56 13.17 5.52 7.82
CA PRO A 56 12.01 4.88 8.44
C PRO A 56 11.10 5.90 9.16
N TRP A 57 11.69 6.85 9.91
CA TRP A 57 10.92 7.86 10.64
C TRP A 57 10.18 8.83 9.73
N VAL A 58 10.83 9.31 8.66
CA VAL A 58 10.21 10.23 7.69
C VAL A 58 9.02 9.55 7.01
N ALA A 59 9.21 8.32 6.56
CA ALA A 59 8.16 7.56 5.88
C ALA A 59 7.01 7.20 6.83
N GLY A 60 7.30 6.65 8.01
CA GLY A 60 6.30 6.24 8.98
C GLY A 60 5.45 7.42 9.47
N ILE A 61 6.08 8.51 9.91
CA ILE A 61 5.37 9.69 10.42
C ILE A 61 4.62 10.40 9.29
N GLY A 62 5.26 10.60 8.13
CA GLY A 62 4.62 11.22 6.97
C GLY A 62 3.39 10.41 6.50
N ALA A 63 3.49 9.08 6.47
CA ALA A 63 2.37 8.22 6.11
C ALA A 63 1.23 8.25 7.13
N ALA A 64 1.56 8.26 8.42
CA ALA A 64 0.60 8.35 9.52
C ALA A 64 -0.20 9.66 9.44
N ILE A 65 0.49 10.79 9.37
CA ILE A 65 -0.13 12.13 9.27
C ILE A 65 -0.95 12.21 7.98
N GLY A 66 -0.37 11.82 6.84
CA GLY A 66 -1.06 11.89 5.55
C GLY A 66 -2.32 11.02 5.48
N THR A 67 -2.29 9.84 6.11
CA THR A 67 -3.48 8.96 6.19
C THR A 67 -4.60 9.59 6.99
N TRP A 68 -4.25 10.19 8.12
CA TRP A 68 -5.23 10.85 8.99
C TRP A 68 -5.80 12.10 8.32
N LEU A 69 -4.96 12.98 7.78
CA LEU A 69 -5.39 14.18 7.05
C LEU A 69 -6.26 13.83 5.85
N GLY A 70 -5.89 12.82 5.07
CA GLY A 70 -6.72 12.33 3.97
C GLY A 70 -8.10 11.89 4.46
N SER A 71 -8.16 11.14 5.56
CA SER A 71 -9.43 10.68 6.13
C SER A 71 -10.26 11.83 6.72
N TYR A 72 -9.60 12.84 7.30
CA TYR A 72 -10.23 14.06 7.81
C TYR A 72 -10.86 14.88 6.68
N ILE A 73 -10.15 15.10 5.58
CA ILE A 73 -10.67 15.83 4.41
C ILE A 73 -11.84 15.06 3.77
N LEU A 74 -11.69 13.75 3.62
CA LEU A 74 -12.71 12.90 2.99
C LEU A 74 -13.99 12.74 3.85
N MET A 75 -13.92 13.05 5.14
CA MET A 75 -15.09 13.09 6.02
C MET A 75 -16.13 14.09 5.55
N PHE A 76 -15.70 15.26 5.05
CA PHE A 76 -16.62 16.30 4.54
C PHE A 76 -17.39 15.86 3.30
N TYR A 77 -16.94 14.78 2.64
CA TYR A 77 -17.60 14.16 1.48
C TYR A 77 -18.30 12.85 1.84
N GLY A 78 -18.31 12.45 3.12
CA GLY A 78 -18.87 11.17 3.56
C GLY A 78 -18.11 9.93 3.07
N LEU A 79 -16.87 10.09 2.59
CA LEU A 79 -16.07 9.02 1.97
C LEU A 79 -15.11 8.33 2.94
N SER A 80 -14.89 8.90 4.12
CA SER A 80 -13.99 8.37 5.14
C SER A 80 -14.36 8.82 6.56
N ASN A 81 -13.68 8.24 7.54
CA ASN A 81 -13.85 8.54 8.96
C ASN A 81 -12.48 8.71 9.64
N PRO A 82 -12.15 9.91 10.17
CA PRO A 82 -10.85 10.16 10.80
C PRO A 82 -10.64 9.39 12.11
N ILE A 83 -11.71 9.03 12.83
CA ILE A 83 -11.63 8.22 14.05
C ILE A 83 -11.23 6.78 13.68
N LEU A 84 -11.89 6.19 12.68
CA LEU A 84 -11.48 4.91 12.12
C LEU A 84 -10.03 4.97 11.63
N SER A 85 -9.63 6.08 11.01
CA SER A 85 -8.25 6.27 10.57
C SER A 85 -7.27 6.28 11.75
N LEU A 86 -7.56 6.95 12.87
CA LEU A 86 -6.70 6.90 14.05
C LEU A 86 -6.54 5.48 14.60
N PHE A 87 -7.61 4.68 14.56
CA PHE A 87 -7.61 3.32 15.10
C PHE A 87 -6.95 2.30 14.17
N ALA A 88 -7.17 2.40 12.86
CA ALA A 88 -6.74 1.42 11.87
C ALA A 88 -5.68 1.97 10.91
N GLY A 89 -5.99 3.08 10.23
CA GLY A 89 -5.16 3.63 9.17
C GLY A 89 -3.79 4.12 9.64
N VAL A 90 -3.76 4.95 10.68
CA VAL A 90 -2.56 5.58 11.24
C VAL A 90 -1.54 4.56 11.74
N PRO A 91 -1.89 3.60 12.64
CA PRO A 91 -0.91 2.62 13.11
C PRO A 91 -0.41 1.72 11.98
N ALA A 92 -1.30 1.30 11.07
CA ALA A 92 -0.94 0.48 9.92
C ALA A 92 0.07 1.17 8.99
N ASN A 93 -0.19 2.44 8.64
CA ASN A 93 0.68 3.20 7.75
C ASN A 93 2.00 3.56 8.43
N PHE A 94 1.97 3.93 9.72
CA PHE A 94 3.18 4.17 10.48
C PHE A 94 4.09 2.93 10.47
N ILE A 95 3.58 1.79 10.92
CA ILE A 95 4.36 0.55 11.06
C ILE A 95 4.82 0.04 9.70
N GLY A 96 3.93 -0.03 8.71
CA GLY A 96 4.26 -0.53 7.37
C GLY A 96 5.40 0.26 6.72
N PHE A 97 5.29 1.59 6.69
CA PHE A 97 6.31 2.43 6.03
C PHE A 97 7.56 2.63 6.88
N PHE A 98 7.46 2.61 8.21
CA PHE A 98 8.62 2.57 9.08
C PHE A 98 9.45 1.31 8.81
N LEU A 99 8.82 0.13 8.79
CA LEU A 99 9.50 -1.13 8.49
C LEU A 99 10.06 -1.14 7.06
N PHE A 100 9.33 -0.61 6.09
CA PHE A 100 9.83 -0.48 4.71
C PHE A 100 11.11 0.36 4.66
N GLY A 101 11.11 1.55 5.27
CA GLY A 101 12.29 2.42 5.34
C GLY A 101 13.45 1.79 6.10
N TYR A 102 13.18 1.07 7.19
CA TYR A 102 14.20 0.40 7.98
C TYR A 102 14.87 -0.73 7.18
N LEU A 103 14.08 -1.61 6.57
CA LEU A 103 14.59 -2.76 5.84
C LEU A 103 15.32 -2.34 4.56
N ILE A 104 14.80 -1.35 3.82
CA ILE A 104 15.46 -0.90 2.58
C ILE A 104 16.82 -0.26 2.86
N GLN A 105 16.96 0.44 3.99
CA GLN A 105 18.23 0.98 4.46
C GLN A 105 19.19 -0.08 5.01
N LYS A 106 18.65 -1.17 5.55
CA LYS A 106 19.45 -2.30 6.03
C LYS A 106 20.03 -3.11 4.86
N TYR A 107 19.22 -3.42 3.85
CA TYR A 107 19.63 -4.30 2.74
C TYR A 107 20.27 -3.57 1.55
N LYS A 108 19.89 -2.31 1.29
CA LYS A 108 20.52 -1.43 0.28
C LYS A 108 20.67 -2.01 -1.12
N ASN A 109 19.75 -2.87 -1.55
CA ASN A 109 19.81 -3.47 -2.88
C ASN A 109 18.43 -3.62 -3.53
N TRP A 110 18.39 -3.40 -4.85
CA TRP A 110 17.17 -3.49 -5.65
C TRP A 110 16.55 -4.89 -5.66
N GLY A 111 17.37 -5.94 -5.54
CA GLY A 111 16.87 -7.30 -5.45
C GLY A 111 16.05 -7.56 -4.19
N SER A 112 16.20 -6.77 -3.13
CA SER A 112 15.42 -6.92 -1.89
C SER A 112 14.08 -6.17 -1.94
N LEU A 113 13.92 -5.22 -2.86
CA LEU A 113 12.75 -4.33 -2.92
C LEU A 113 11.42 -5.09 -2.96
N ILE A 114 11.32 -6.12 -3.80
CA ILE A 114 10.10 -6.93 -3.95
C ILE A 114 9.68 -7.56 -2.63
N TRP A 115 10.60 -8.25 -1.97
CA TRP A 115 10.29 -8.95 -0.73
C TRP A 115 10.05 -7.98 0.44
N ILE A 116 10.79 -6.88 0.48
CA ILE A 116 10.57 -5.82 1.48
C ILE A 116 9.20 -5.19 1.28
N ALA A 117 8.83 -4.82 0.04
CA ALA A 117 7.52 -4.27 -0.27
C ALA A 117 6.40 -5.27 0.08
N LEU A 118 6.55 -6.54 -0.32
CA LEU A 118 5.58 -7.59 -0.03
C LEU A 118 5.38 -7.76 1.49
N LEU A 119 6.47 -7.92 2.24
CA LEU A 119 6.44 -8.14 3.68
C LEU A 119 5.83 -6.96 4.43
N THR A 120 6.25 -5.74 4.10
CA THR A 120 5.85 -4.55 4.86
C THR A 120 4.44 -4.09 4.51
N LEU A 121 4.01 -4.24 3.25
CA LEU A 121 2.61 -4.08 2.86
C LEU A 121 1.74 -5.16 3.46
N PHE A 122 2.20 -6.41 3.54
CA PHE A 122 1.46 -7.47 4.24
C PHE A 122 1.21 -7.09 5.70
N ILE A 123 2.26 -6.70 6.44
CA ILE A 123 2.14 -6.29 7.85
C ILE A 123 1.22 -5.07 7.98
N GLY A 124 1.46 -4.00 7.21
CA GLY A 124 0.64 -2.78 7.29
C GLY A 124 -0.83 -3.04 6.96
N ASN A 125 -1.10 -3.78 5.88
CA ASN A 125 -2.47 -4.07 5.45
C ASN A 125 -3.18 -5.03 6.40
N PHE A 126 -2.46 -5.95 7.05
CA PHE A 126 -3.02 -6.80 8.09
C PHE A 126 -3.47 -5.96 9.29
N ILE A 127 -2.62 -5.06 9.79
CA ILE A 127 -2.95 -4.15 10.89
C ILE A 127 -4.17 -3.29 10.53
N ALA A 128 -4.20 -2.73 9.31
CA ALA A 128 -5.33 -1.92 8.84
C ALA A 128 -6.62 -2.72 8.79
N ALA A 129 -6.59 -3.92 8.20
CA ALA A 129 -7.77 -4.77 8.03
C ALA A 129 -8.31 -5.27 9.36
N PHE A 130 -7.41 -5.76 10.22
CA PHE A 130 -7.75 -6.28 11.54
C PHE A 130 -8.39 -5.19 12.41
N ASN A 131 -7.75 -4.03 12.52
CA ASN A 131 -8.29 -2.92 13.30
C ASN A 131 -9.57 -2.34 12.70
N THR A 132 -9.73 -2.36 11.37
CA THR A 132 -11.00 -1.96 10.74
C THR A 132 -12.14 -2.85 11.18
N VAL A 133 -11.96 -4.18 11.10
CA VAL A 133 -13.00 -5.13 11.51
C VAL A 133 -13.29 -5.02 13.01
N LEU A 134 -12.26 -4.88 13.86
CA LEU A 134 -12.46 -4.65 15.29
C LEU A 134 -13.22 -3.35 15.57
N PHE A 135 -12.88 -2.26 14.87
CA PHE A 135 -13.55 -0.97 15.03
C PHE A 135 -15.05 -1.10 14.76
N TYR A 136 -15.42 -1.72 13.65
CA TYR A 136 -16.82 -1.93 13.28
C TYR A 136 -17.53 -3.01 14.12
N THR A 137 -16.78 -3.93 14.74
CA THR A 137 -17.36 -4.92 15.66
C THR A 137 -17.81 -4.28 16.96
N TYR A 138 -17.03 -3.34 17.51
CA TYR A 138 -17.22 -2.88 18.88
C TYR A 138 -17.63 -1.41 19.02
N PHE A 139 -17.30 -0.56 18.06
CA PHE A 139 -17.40 0.90 18.23
C PHE A 139 -18.41 1.58 17.29
N VAL A 140 -19.04 0.84 16.37
CA VAL A 140 -20.00 1.39 15.42
C VAL A 140 -21.37 0.75 15.63
N ASN A 141 -22.40 1.58 15.79
CA ASN A 141 -23.77 1.09 15.89
C ASN A 141 -24.22 0.49 14.53
N PRO A 142 -24.73 -0.76 14.50
CA PRO A 142 -25.16 -1.42 13.27
C PRO A 142 -26.31 -0.69 12.55
N ALA A 143 -27.11 0.10 13.25
CA ALA A 143 -28.15 0.93 12.66
C ALA A 143 -27.60 2.09 11.79
N LEU A 144 -26.34 2.48 11.99
CA LEU A 144 -25.71 3.61 11.31
C LEU A 144 -24.79 3.21 10.15
N SER A 145 -24.47 1.92 10.00
CA SER A 145 -23.54 1.46 8.96
C SER A 145 -23.88 0.06 8.48
N LYS A 146 -24.04 -0.09 7.16
CA LYS A 146 -24.25 -1.39 6.50
C LYS A 146 -23.10 -2.36 6.76
N PHE A 147 -21.86 -1.85 6.84
CA PHE A 147 -20.70 -2.68 7.14
C PHE A 147 -20.67 -3.09 8.62
N ALA A 148 -21.05 -2.21 9.55
CA ALA A 148 -21.23 -2.57 10.95
C ALA A 148 -22.29 -3.67 11.13
N PHE A 149 -23.45 -3.49 10.48
CA PHE A 149 -24.52 -4.50 10.47
C PHE A 149 -24.00 -5.84 9.95
N PHE A 150 -23.34 -5.86 8.78
CA PHE A 150 -22.76 -7.07 8.21
C PHE A 150 -21.74 -7.74 9.16
N ILE A 151 -20.80 -7.00 9.72
CA ILE A 151 -19.79 -7.58 10.61
C ILE A 151 -20.43 -8.15 11.88
N GLN A 152 -21.37 -7.42 12.49
CA GLN A 152 -21.96 -7.81 13.77
C GLN A 152 -23.00 -8.93 13.63
N SER A 153 -23.74 -8.98 12.51
CA SER A 153 -24.74 -10.02 12.22
C SER A 153 -24.14 -11.38 11.84
N ASN A 154 -22.85 -11.42 11.53
CA ASN A 154 -22.16 -12.63 11.09
C ASN A 154 -21.23 -13.18 12.17
N GLU A 155 -20.98 -14.48 12.07
CA GLU A 155 -20.08 -15.24 12.94
C GLU A 155 -18.63 -14.75 12.85
N TRP A 156 -17.83 -15.09 13.87
CA TRP A 156 -16.39 -14.76 13.93
C TRP A 156 -15.59 -15.27 12.73
N SER A 157 -15.98 -16.41 12.16
CA SER A 157 -15.39 -16.95 10.93
C SER A 157 -15.45 -15.94 9.79
N ILE A 158 -16.62 -15.35 9.52
CA ILE A 158 -16.83 -14.35 8.47
C ILE A 158 -16.08 -13.05 8.76
N ARG A 159 -15.98 -12.64 10.03
CA ARG A 159 -15.19 -11.46 10.43
C ARG A 159 -13.71 -11.64 10.10
N LEU A 160 -13.15 -12.81 10.43
CA LEU A 160 -11.76 -13.17 10.10
C LEU A 160 -11.54 -13.23 8.59
N LEU A 161 -12.50 -13.78 7.84
CA LEU A 161 -12.45 -13.77 6.39
C LEU A 161 -12.49 -12.36 5.82
N THR A 162 -13.25 -11.45 6.42
CA THR A 162 -13.28 -10.05 6.00
C THR A 162 -11.93 -9.36 6.26
N VAL A 163 -11.26 -9.67 7.38
CA VAL A 163 -9.87 -9.21 7.61
C VAL A 163 -8.94 -9.68 6.49
N ILE A 164 -8.99 -10.96 6.15
CA ILE A 164 -8.17 -11.53 5.06
C ILE A 164 -8.51 -10.86 3.72
N GLY A 165 -9.79 -10.65 3.42
CA GLY A 165 -10.26 -10.01 2.20
C GLY A 165 -9.78 -8.58 2.04
N LEU A 166 -9.94 -7.76 3.08
CA LEU A 166 -9.45 -6.37 3.10
C LEU A 166 -7.92 -6.31 2.98
N MET A 167 -7.21 -7.17 3.75
CA MET A 167 -5.75 -7.25 3.70
C MET A 167 -5.27 -7.59 2.29
N LEU A 168 -5.82 -8.63 1.67
CA LEU A 168 -5.45 -9.07 0.33
C LEU A 168 -5.82 -8.04 -0.73
N PHE A 169 -6.99 -7.41 -0.62
CA PHE A 169 -7.38 -6.34 -1.53
C PHE A 169 -6.35 -5.21 -1.55
N TRP A 170 -5.97 -4.69 -0.37
CA TRP A 170 -4.95 -3.64 -0.30
C TRP A 170 -3.57 -4.15 -0.71
N LEU A 171 -3.20 -5.39 -0.36
CA LEU A 171 -1.92 -5.94 -0.74
C LEU A 171 -1.78 -6.04 -2.26
N LEU A 172 -2.75 -6.67 -2.93
CA LEU A 172 -2.73 -6.88 -4.38
C LEU A 172 -2.81 -5.56 -5.16
N THR A 173 -3.48 -4.55 -4.61
CA THR A 173 -3.59 -3.25 -5.26
C THR A 173 -2.38 -2.34 -5.04
N MET A 174 -1.80 -2.34 -3.84
CA MET A 174 -0.65 -1.48 -3.48
C MET A 174 0.69 -2.05 -3.92
N PHE A 175 0.85 -3.37 -3.86
CA PHE A 175 2.13 -4.03 -4.10
C PHE A 175 2.70 -3.77 -5.50
N PRO A 176 1.95 -3.91 -6.61
CA PRO A 176 2.46 -3.57 -7.94
C PRO A 176 2.96 -2.13 -8.04
N ILE A 177 2.27 -1.21 -7.37
CA ILE A 177 2.55 0.22 -7.44
C ILE A 177 3.87 0.54 -6.73
N VAL A 178 4.11 -0.07 -5.56
CA VAL A 178 5.40 0.09 -4.86
C VAL A 178 6.50 -0.67 -5.59
N ALA A 179 6.28 -1.93 -5.96
CA ALA A 179 7.31 -2.78 -6.55
C ALA A 179 7.78 -2.26 -7.93
N PHE A 180 6.87 -1.75 -8.76
CA PHE A 180 7.16 -1.35 -10.14
C PHE A 180 7.09 0.14 -10.39
N GLY A 181 6.32 0.89 -9.60
CA GLY A 181 6.25 2.35 -9.72
C GLY A 181 7.43 3.07 -9.06
N LEU A 182 7.98 2.52 -7.98
CA LEU A 182 9.09 3.14 -7.26
C LEU A 182 10.39 3.25 -8.08
N PRO A 183 10.87 2.19 -8.78
CA PRO A 183 12.06 2.32 -9.61
C PRO A 183 12.02 3.42 -10.70
N PRO A 184 10.98 3.51 -11.56
CA PRO A 184 10.89 4.59 -12.54
C PRO A 184 10.72 5.96 -11.87
N LEU A 185 10.05 6.05 -10.72
CA LEU A 185 9.92 7.30 -9.98
C LEU A 185 11.28 7.81 -9.45
N ILE A 186 12.10 6.94 -8.83
CA ILE A 186 13.46 7.31 -8.42
C ILE A 186 14.28 7.79 -9.61
N ARG A 187 14.19 7.10 -10.74
CA ARG A 187 14.90 7.49 -11.96
C ARG A 187 14.44 8.86 -12.45
N ALA A 188 13.14 9.15 -12.43
CA ALA A 188 12.59 10.43 -12.84
C ALA A 188 13.10 11.59 -11.97
N ILE A 189 13.25 11.37 -10.66
CA ILE A 189 13.79 12.40 -9.75
C ILE A 189 15.31 12.36 -9.60
N SER A 190 16.01 11.47 -10.33
CA SER A 190 17.47 11.33 -10.23
C SER A 190 18.27 12.61 -10.47
N PRO A 191 17.89 13.53 -11.39
CA PRO A 191 18.61 14.79 -11.55
C PRO A 191 18.58 15.63 -10.27
N ILE A 192 17.43 15.66 -9.59
CA ILE A 192 17.24 16.40 -8.33
C ILE A 192 18.10 15.77 -7.24
N ILE A 193 18.08 14.44 -7.12
CA ILE A 193 18.90 13.70 -6.14
C ILE A 193 20.39 14.02 -6.33
N LYS A 194 20.88 14.04 -7.59
CA LYS A 194 22.28 14.35 -7.92
C LYS A 194 22.63 15.80 -7.63
N ILE A 195 21.80 16.76 -8.03
CA ILE A 195 22.01 18.21 -7.80
C ILE A 195 22.14 18.50 -6.31
N TYR A 196 21.26 17.94 -5.48
CA TYR A 196 21.22 18.20 -4.05
C TYR A 196 22.03 17.19 -3.21
N GLN A 197 22.78 16.28 -3.85
CA GLN A 197 23.60 15.25 -3.21
C GLN A 197 22.83 14.47 -2.12
N ILE A 198 21.58 14.11 -2.39
CA ILE A 198 20.75 13.36 -1.44
C ILE A 198 21.24 11.91 -1.41
N GLU A 199 21.68 11.46 -0.24
CA GLU A 199 22.05 10.06 -0.03
C GLU A 199 20.81 9.17 -0.08
N ILE A 200 20.82 8.17 -0.96
CA ILE A 200 19.78 7.15 -1.02
C ILE A 200 20.39 5.74 -0.89
N PRO A 201 19.68 4.79 -0.25
CA PRO A 201 20.23 3.46 0.02
C PRO A 201 20.29 2.56 -1.22
N LEU A 202 19.70 2.95 -2.35
CA LEU A 202 19.65 2.17 -3.58
C LEU A 202 20.42 2.88 -4.69
N SER A 203 21.07 2.12 -5.58
CA SER A 203 21.78 2.72 -6.70
C SER A 203 20.81 3.37 -7.70
N ILE A 204 21.04 4.65 -8.01
CA ILE A 204 20.20 5.44 -8.93
C ILE A 204 20.31 4.90 -10.37
N GLU A 205 21.49 4.40 -10.76
CA GLU A 205 21.87 4.20 -12.16
C GLU A 205 21.38 2.88 -12.75
N ARG A 206 21.08 1.88 -11.91
CA ARG A 206 20.65 0.55 -12.37
C ARG A 206 19.58 -0.03 -11.44
N PRO A 207 18.33 0.46 -11.49
CA PRO A 207 17.20 -0.21 -10.86
C PRO A 207 16.99 -1.60 -11.48
N LYS A 208 17.64 -2.62 -10.92
CA LYS A 208 17.53 -4.01 -11.36
C LYS A 208 16.60 -4.75 -10.42
N ILE A 209 15.31 -4.71 -10.75
CA ILE A 209 14.37 -5.66 -10.17
C ILE A 209 14.82 -7.06 -10.61
N THR A 210 15.03 -7.96 -9.65
CA THR A 210 15.43 -9.34 -9.96
C THR A 210 14.25 -10.08 -10.58
N LEU A 211 14.37 -10.49 -11.85
CA LEU A 211 13.36 -11.28 -12.56
C LEU A 211 12.96 -12.51 -11.74
N THR A 212 13.94 -13.27 -11.23
CA THR A 212 13.69 -14.47 -10.42
C THR A 212 12.79 -14.21 -9.22
N LYS A 213 13.06 -13.16 -8.45
CA LYS A 213 12.26 -12.82 -7.26
C LYS A 213 10.85 -12.38 -7.64
N SER A 214 10.73 -11.64 -8.74
CA SER A 214 9.42 -11.23 -9.27
C SER A 214 8.58 -12.42 -9.69
N VAL A 215 9.18 -13.36 -10.43
CA VAL A 215 8.52 -14.60 -10.88
C VAL A 215 8.10 -15.46 -9.70
N ILE A 216 8.99 -15.67 -8.71
CA ILE A 216 8.66 -16.43 -7.49
C ILE A 216 7.47 -15.77 -6.76
N THR A 217 7.52 -14.46 -6.54
CA THR A 217 6.41 -13.73 -5.89
C THR A 217 5.12 -13.81 -6.73
N GLY A 218 5.22 -13.79 -8.05
CA GLY A 218 4.06 -13.94 -8.96
C GLY A 218 3.39 -15.29 -8.79
N PHE A 219 4.18 -16.38 -8.79
CA PHE A 219 3.66 -17.72 -8.53
C PHE A 219 3.08 -17.87 -7.12
N MET A 220 3.70 -17.27 -6.10
CA MET A 220 3.13 -17.27 -4.75
C MET A 220 1.76 -16.60 -4.70
N ILE A 221 1.60 -15.44 -5.35
CA ILE A 221 0.31 -14.73 -5.41
C ILE A 221 -0.73 -15.56 -6.17
N LEU A 222 -0.36 -16.21 -7.27
CA LEU A 222 -1.24 -17.11 -8.00
C LEU A 222 -1.62 -18.34 -7.17
N LEU A 223 -0.69 -18.93 -6.42
CA LEU A 223 -0.96 -20.06 -5.56
C LEU A 223 -1.94 -19.68 -4.44
N ILE A 224 -1.75 -18.54 -3.79
CA ILE A 224 -2.68 -18.03 -2.77
C ILE A 224 -4.06 -17.80 -3.39
N ALA A 225 -4.13 -17.18 -4.58
CA ALA A 225 -5.40 -16.92 -5.25
C ALA A 225 -6.10 -18.22 -5.70
N PHE A 226 -5.34 -19.21 -6.16
CA PHE A 226 -5.82 -20.54 -6.50
C PHE A 226 -6.41 -21.23 -5.27
N LEU A 227 -5.68 -21.25 -4.15
CA LEU A 227 -6.17 -21.82 -2.90
C LEU A 227 -7.46 -21.14 -2.41
N ILE A 228 -7.55 -19.82 -2.53
CA ILE A 228 -8.77 -19.07 -2.17
C ILE A 228 -9.92 -19.43 -3.11
N TYR A 229 -9.66 -19.55 -4.41
CA TYR A 229 -10.70 -19.83 -5.41
C TYR A 229 -11.31 -21.23 -5.25
N TYR A 230 -10.48 -22.24 -5.04
CA TYR A 230 -10.91 -23.64 -4.92
C TYR A 230 -11.38 -24.05 -3.53
N THR A 231 -11.41 -23.10 -2.58
CA THR A 231 -12.00 -23.33 -1.25
C THR A 231 -13.32 -22.56 -1.11
N PRO A 232 -14.17 -22.93 -0.14
CA PRO A 232 -15.39 -22.19 0.17
C PRO A 232 -15.15 -20.70 0.49
N LEU A 233 -13.91 -20.31 0.78
CA LEU A 233 -13.44 -18.94 0.98
C LEU A 233 -13.80 -18.02 -0.19
N SER A 234 -13.81 -18.54 -1.41
CA SER A 234 -14.17 -17.78 -2.60
C SER A 234 -15.58 -17.20 -2.55
N SER A 235 -16.52 -17.87 -1.87
CA SER A 235 -17.91 -17.43 -1.74
C SER A 235 -18.07 -16.25 -0.77
N VAL A 236 -17.26 -16.22 0.29
CA VAL A 236 -17.27 -15.18 1.33
C VAL A 236 -16.43 -13.97 0.91
N LEU A 237 -15.35 -14.20 0.16
CA LEU A 237 -14.44 -13.18 -0.35
C LEU A 237 -14.85 -12.61 -1.71
N LYS A 238 -16.07 -12.90 -2.19
CA LYS A 238 -16.57 -12.36 -3.46
C LYS A 238 -16.56 -10.84 -3.39
N ILE A 239 -15.68 -10.26 -4.19
CA ILE A 239 -15.67 -8.85 -4.49
C ILE A 239 -16.74 -8.61 -5.54
N VAL A 240 -17.83 -7.94 -5.16
CA VAL A 240 -18.76 -7.33 -6.12
C VAL A 240 -18.32 -5.88 -6.29
N LEU A 241 -17.38 -5.65 -7.21
CA LEU A 241 -17.12 -4.29 -7.69
C LEU A 241 -18.33 -3.88 -8.54
N ARG A 242 -19.22 -3.06 -7.99
CA ARG A 242 -20.32 -2.46 -8.76
C ARG A 242 -19.76 -1.34 -9.65
N LEU A 243 -19.13 -1.72 -10.75
CA LEU A 243 -18.77 -0.83 -11.87
C LEU A 243 -19.60 -1.23 -13.09
N GLY A 244 -20.90 -0.92 -13.07
CA GLY A 244 -21.82 -1.23 -14.18
C GLY A 244 -22.04 -2.74 -14.42
N ALA A 245 -22.27 -3.14 -15.67
CA ALA A 245 -22.70 -4.48 -16.11
C ALA A 245 -21.64 -5.62 -15.92
N LEU A 246 -20.51 -5.34 -15.29
CA LEU A 246 -19.48 -6.33 -14.94
C LEU A 246 -19.56 -6.62 -13.44
N GLU A 247 -20.47 -7.51 -13.05
CA GLU A 247 -20.77 -7.80 -11.64
C GLU A 247 -19.69 -8.62 -10.91
N GLN A 248 -18.54 -8.92 -11.51
CA GLN A 248 -17.60 -9.90 -10.95
C GLN A 248 -16.14 -9.53 -11.19
N ALA A 249 -15.56 -8.70 -10.32
CA ALA A 249 -14.11 -8.58 -10.22
C ALA A 249 -13.65 -9.19 -8.89
N ASN A 250 -13.64 -10.51 -8.82
CA ASN A 250 -13.14 -11.31 -7.70
C ASN A 250 -11.64 -11.01 -7.37
N LEU A 251 -11.20 -11.25 -6.13
CA LEU A 251 -9.78 -11.19 -5.70
C LEU A 251 -8.85 -11.97 -6.65
N LEU A 252 -9.38 -13.01 -7.30
CA LEU A 252 -8.67 -13.77 -8.33
C LEU A 252 -8.22 -12.89 -9.50
N TYR A 253 -9.03 -11.96 -10.00
CA TYR A 253 -8.64 -11.06 -11.10
C TYR A 253 -7.55 -10.08 -10.67
N LEU A 254 -7.63 -9.55 -9.45
CA LEU A 254 -6.57 -8.70 -8.87
C LEU A 254 -5.26 -9.48 -8.70
N ALA A 255 -5.34 -10.74 -8.29
CA ALA A 255 -4.19 -11.61 -8.16
C ALA A 255 -3.58 -11.96 -9.53
N LEU A 256 -4.40 -12.27 -10.54
CA LEU A 256 -3.97 -12.49 -11.92
C LEU A 256 -3.30 -11.24 -12.49
N PHE A 257 -3.89 -10.06 -12.30
CA PHE A 257 -3.30 -8.78 -12.71
C PHE A 257 -1.94 -8.54 -12.03
N THR A 258 -1.89 -8.74 -10.71
CA THR A 258 -0.66 -8.56 -9.91
C THR A 258 0.44 -9.53 -10.33
N ALA A 259 0.10 -10.81 -10.52
CA ALA A 259 1.04 -11.82 -10.99
C ALA A 259 1.51 -11.55 -12.43
N GLY A 260 0.61 -11.15 -13.32
CA GLY A 260 0.95 -10.72 -14.68
C GLY A 260 1.93 -9.54 -14.67
N ALA A 261 1.69 -8.53 -13.84
CA ALA A 261 2.62 -7.41 -13.64
C ALA A 261 3.98 -7.92 -13.14
N LEU A 262 4.01 -8.88 -12.21
CA LEU A 262 5.25 -9.49 -11.71
C LEU A 262 6.04 -10.26 -12.77
N PHE A 263 5.36 -10.89 -13.73
CA PHE A 263 6.04 -11.61 -14.81
C PHE A 263 6.59 -10.66 -15.90
N VAL A 264 5.89 -9.56 -16.19
CA VAL A 264 6.21 -8.68 -17.32
C VAL A 264 7.05 -7.47 -16.92
N ALA A 265 6.76 -6.83 -15.79
CA ALA A 265 7.40 -5.58 -15.39
C ALA A 265 8.93 -5.66 -15.25
N PRO A 266 9.55 -6.76 -14.77
CA PRO A 266 11.01 -6.85 -14.73
C PRO A 266 11.65 -6.75 -16.12
N TYR A 267 10.99 -7.24 -17.17
CA TYR A 267 11.46 -7.11 -18.56
C TYR A 267 11.32 -5.68 -19.10
N VAL A 268 10.23 -4.98 -18.76
CA VAL A 268 10.00 -3.60 -19.19
C VAL A 268 10.96 -2.64 -18.47
N VAL A 269 11.11 -2.82 -17.16
CA VAL A 269 12.03 -2.03 -16.33
C VAL A 269 13.47 -2.28 -16.78
N SER A 270 13.86 -3.52 -17.11
CA SER A 270 15.22 -3.82 -17.59
C SER A 270 15.50 -3.37 -19.03
N LYS A 271 14.57 -3.51 -19.99
CA LYS A 271 14.81 -3.10 -21.39
C LYS A 271 14.87 -1.57 -21.58
N ARG A 272 14.10 -0.79 -20.83
CA ARG A 272 14.21 0.69 -20.86
C ARG A 272 15.49 1.22 -20.21
N ILE A 273 16.30 0.36 -19.58
CA ILE A 273 17.61 0.75 -19.01
C ILE A 273 18.71 0.72 -20.08
N HIS A 274 18.57 -0.05 -21.16
CA HIS A 274 19.63 -0.18 -22.18
C HIS A 274 19.50 0.76 -23.39
N LYS A 275 18.36 1.44 -23.58
CA LYS A 275 18.13 2.28 -24.77
C LYS A 275 18.47 3.77 -24.62
N THR A 276 19.01 4.20 -23.48
CA THR A 276 19.26 5.63 -23.20
C THR A 276 20.65 5.89 -22.62
N SER A 277 21.62 5.01 -22.90
CA SER A 277 23.04 5.25 -22.60
C SER A 277 23.76 5.57 -23.90
#